data_AF-A0A962UQA9-F1
#
_entry.id   AF-A0A962UQA9-F1
#
_cell.length_a   1.000
_cell.length_b   1.000
_cell.length_c   1.000
_cell.angle_alpha   90.00
_cell.angle_beta   90.00
_cell.angle_gamma   90.00
#
_symmetry.space_group_name_H-M   'P 1'
#
loop_
_entity.id
_entity.type
_entity.pdbx_description
1 polymer ?
#
loop_
_entity_poly.entity_id
_entity_poly.type
_entity_poly.pdbx_seq_one_letter_code
_entity_poly.pdbx_strand_id
1 'polypeptide(L)'
;MSGKTTNQKAWFLVAPVVILVAFNAVIPLMTVVNYSVQETFGDNLFFFEGMKWFEEVLSSERFHDSLIRQLKFTFIILAIQVPLGVAIALAMPRKGFWASVCLVLM
;
A
#
# COMPACT_ATOMS: atom_id res chain seq x y z
N MET A 1 3.76 33.79 -23.31
CA MET A 1 3.88 32.53 -22.53
C MET A 1 5.33 32.39 -22.10
N SER A 2 5.67 32.82 -20.89
CA SER A 2 7.05 32.78 -20.39
C SER A 2 7.39 31.34 -19.97
N GLY A 3 8.35 30.71 -20.64
CA GLY A 3 8.79 29.35 -20.38
C GLY A 3 9.38 29.22 -18.98
N LYS A 4 8.76 28.40 -18.13
CA LYS A 4 9.25 28.10 -16.79
C LYS A 4 10.58 27.35 -16.95
N THR A 5 11.69 27.94 -16.49
CA THR A 5 12.99 27.26 -16.51
C THR A 5 12.92 26.04 -15.59
N THR A 6 13.09 24.85 -16.15
CA THR A 6 13.01 23.59 -15.41
C THR A 6 14.17 23.49 -14.43
N ASN A 7 13.90 23.59 -13.13
CA ASN A 7 14.92 23.44 -12.10
C ASN A 7 14.79 22.06 -11.44
N GLN A 8 15.72 21.15 -11.72
CA GLN A 8 15.72 19.80 -11.16
C GLN A 8 16.36 19.72 -9.76
N LYS A 9 16.90 20.83 -9.21
CA LYS A 9 17.49 20.85 -7.86
C LYS A 9 16.48 20.52 -6.76
N ALA A 10 15.18 20.63 -7.00
CA ALA A 10 14.14 20.20 -6.07
C ALA A 10 14.20 18.69 -5.76
N TRP A 11 14.68 17.86 -6.70
CA TRP A 11 14.86 16.42 -6.47
C TRP A 11 15.91 16.11 -5.40
N PHE A 12 16.92 16.97 -5.22
CA PHE A 12 17.90 16.81 -4.15
C PHE A 12 17.30 17.00 -2.76
N LEU A 13 16.21 17.77 -2.63
CA LEU A 13 15.49 17.93 -1.35
C LEU A 13 14.64 16.71 -1.02
N VAL A 14 14.16 16.00 -2.04
CA VAL A 14 13.32 14.79 -1.91
C VAL A 14 14.16 13.51 -1.80
N ALA A 15 15.35 13.51 -2.40
CA ALA A 15 16.26 12.36 -2.43
C ALA A 15 16.54 11.73 -1.05
N PRO A 16 16.77 12.48 0.06
CA PRO A 16 17.03 11.88 1.37
C PRO A 16 15.87 11.02 1.87
N VAL A 17 14.63 11.51 1.69
CA VAL A 17 13.43 10.79 2.11
C VAL A 17 13.22 9.54 1.27
N VAL A 18 13.39 9.65 -0.05
CA VAL A 18 13.25 8.50 -0.97
C VAL A 18 14.28 7.42 -0.64
N ILE A 19 15.54 7.81 -0.41
CA ILE A 19 16.60 6.87 -0.05
C ILE A 19 16.28 6.15 1.25
N LEU A 20 15.87 6.90 2.29
CA LEU A 20 15.54 6.32 3.60
C LEU A 20 14.37 5.34 3.49
N VAL A 21 13.26 5.74 2.85
CA VAL A 21 12.08 4.89 2.65
C VAL A 21 12.42 3.66 1.81
N ALA A 22 13.23 3.83 0.76
CA ALA A 22 13.67 2.71 -0.07
C ALA A 22 14.48 1.70 0.75
N PHE A 23 15.48 2.12 1.51
CA PHE A 23 16.25 1.18 2.35
C PHE A 23 15.38 0.50 3.41
N ASN A 24 14.49 1.25 4.06
CA ASN A 24 13.62 0.69 5.10
C ASN A 24 12.61 -0.32 4.56
N ALA A 25 12.09 -0.13 3.34
CA ALA A 25 11.14 -1.06 2.72
C ALA A 25 11.83 -2.24 2.01
N VAL A 26 12.97 -2.00 1.35
CA VAL A 26 13.65 -3.00 0.52
C VAL A 26 14.31 -4.08 1.36
N ILE A 27 14.95 -3.73 2.48
CA ILE A 27 15.63 -4.74 3.32
C ILE A 27 14.64 -5.79 3.87
N PRO A 28 13.51 -5.41 4.50
CA PRO A 28 12.50 -6.39 4.91
C PRO A 28 11.92 -7.16 3.72
N LEU A 29 11.67 -6.50 2.58
CA LEU A 29 11.15 -7.18 1.41
C LEU A 29 12.11 -8.26 0.88
N MET A 30 13.42 -7.99 0.87
CA MET A 30 14.44 -8.99 0.53
C MET A 30 14.37 -10.21 1.47
N THR A 31 14.15 -10.00 2.77
CA THR A 31 14.02 -11.12 3.73
C THR A 31 12.75 -11.93 3.49
N VAL A 32 11.62 -11.28 3.20
CA VAL A 32 10.35 -11.98 2.87
C VAL A 32 10.50 -12.82 1.60
N VAL A 33 11.15 -12.28 0.56
CA VAL A 33 11.43 -13.04 -0.68
C VAL A 33 12.42 -14.16 -0.44
N ASN A 34 13.39 -13.99 0.46
CA ASN A 34 14.35 -15.04 0.78
C ASN A 34 13.68 -16.21 1.53
N TYR A 35 12.82 -15.91 2.49
CA TYR A 35 12.09 -16.92 3.26
C TYR A 35 10.97 -17.60 2.47
N SER A 36 10.43 -16.97 1.43
CA SER A 36 9.36 -17.60 0.63
C SER A 36 9.83 -18.80 -0.20
N VAL A 37 11.14 -18.94 -0.44
CA VAL A 37 11.75 -20.07 -1.17
C VAL A 37 12.51 -21.03 -0.24
N GLN A 38 12.47 -20.78 1.07
CA GLN A 38 13.19 -21.57 2.07
C GLN A 38 12.23 -22.26 3.03
N GLU A 39 12.57 -23.50 3.36
CA GLU A 39 11.98 -24.26 4.44
C GLU A 39 12.76 -24.01 5.73
N THR A 40 12.08 -23.65 6.82
CA THR A 40 12.72 -23.51 8.13
C THR A 40 12.39 -24.73 8.97
N PHE A 41 13.40 -25.57 9.21
CA PHE A 41 13.30 -26.58 10.27
C PHE A 41 13.80 -25.98 11.59
N GLY A 42 13.36 -26.55 12.71
CA GLY A 42 13.83 -26.11 14.03
C GLY A 42 15.36 -26.03 14.10
N ASP A 43 15.87 -25.16 14.97
CA ASP A 43 17.31 -24.93 15.19
C ASP A 43 18.03 -24.08 14.10
N ASN A 44 17.32 -23.15 13.45
CA ASN A 44 17.84 -22.19 12.45
C ASN A 44 18.46 -22.85 11.19
N LEU A 45 17.99 -24.04 10.83
CA LEU A 45 18.40 -24.71 9.61
C LEU A 45 17.44 -24.36 8.47
N PHE A 46 17.96 -23.63 7.49
CA PHE A 46 17.22 -23.20 6.30
C PHE A 46 17.60 -24.07 5.12
N PHE A 47 16.61 -24.70 4.49
CA PHE A 47 16.80 -25.50 3.28
C PHE A 47 16.10 -24.83 2.11
N PHE A 48 16.72 -24.87 0.92
CA PHE A 48 16.12 -24.32 -0.28
C PHE A 48 15.09 -25.30 -0.85
N GLU A 49 13.81 -24.93 -0.77
CA GLU A 49 12.67 -25.74 -1.23
C GLU A 49 12.06 -25.20 -2.54
N GLY A 50 12.59 -24.07 -3.04
CA GLY A 50 12.24 -23.50 -4.34
C GLY A 50 10.79 -23.00 -4.38
N MET A 51 9.97 -23.57 -5.27
CA MET A 51 8.61 -23.10 -5.57
C MET A 51 7.49 -23.88 -4.86
N LYS A 52 7.82 -24.90 -4.07
CA LYS A 52 6.83 -25.79 -3.45
C LYS A 52 5.79 -25.03 -2.63
N TRP A 53 6.23 -24.07 -1.81
CA TRP A 53 5.32 -23.26 -1.01
C TRP A 53 4.36 -22.42 -1.83
N PHE A 54 4.83 -21.90 -2.97
CA PHE A 54 3.95 -21.19 -3.89
C PHE A 54 2.92 -22.13 -4.50
N GLU A 55 3.31 -23.33 -4.93
CA GLU A 55 2.39 -24.33 -5.49
C GLU A 55 1.34 -24.79 -4.46
N GLU A 56 1.76 -25.03 -3.21
CA GLU A 56 0.85 -25.45 -2.13
C GLU A 56 -0.15 -24.34 -1.75
N VAL A 57 0.31 -23.08 -1.66
CA VAL A 57 -0.58 -21.95 -1.38
C VAL A 57 -1.52 -21.69 -2.56
N LEU A 58 -1.02 -21.75 -3.79
CA LEU A 58 -1.81 -21.54 -5.01
C LEU A 58 -2.74 -22.70 -5.36
N SER A 59 -2.58 -23.88 -4.76
CA SER A 59 -3.53 -25.00 -4.91
C SER A 59 -4.53 -25.08 -3.75
N SER A 60 -4.33 -24.31 -2.68
CA SER A 60 -5.19 -24.33 -1.49
C SER A 60 -6.54 -23.66 -1.73
N GLU A 61 -7.64 -24.43 -1.66
CA GLU A 61 -9.01 -23.90 -1.74
C GLU A 61 -9.28 -22.81 -0.68
N ARG A 62 -8.77 -23.01 0.54
CA ARG A 62 -8.89 -22.04 1.64
C ARG A 62 -8.24 -20.70 1.30
N PHE A 63 -7.11 -20.72 0.60
CA PHE A 63 -6.45 -19.49 0.15
C PHE A 63 -7.32 -18.75 -0.88
N HIS A 64 -7.85 -19.47 -1.87
CA HIS A 64 -8.73 -18.88 -2.88
C HIS A 64 -10.00 -18.28 -2.27
N ASP A 65 -10.67 -18.99 -1.37
CA ASP A 65 -11.87 -18.49 -0.69
C ASP A 65 -11.59 -17.22 0.11
N SER A 66 -10.46 -17.20 0.83
CA SER A 66 -10.02 -16.05 1.61
C SER A 66 -9.68 -14.86 0.70
N LEU A 67 -8.98 -15.10 -0.41
CA LEU A 67 -8.60 -14.10 -1.40
C LEU A 67 -9.84 -13.48 -2.06
N ILE A 68 -10.79 -14.30 -2.50
CA ILE A 68 -12.04 -13.83 -3.12
C ILE A 68 -12.87 -13.04 -2.11
N ARG A 69 -12.95 -13.49 -0.86
CA ARG A 69 -13.64 -12.75 0.21
C ARG A 69 -12.99 -11.39 0.48
N GLN A 70 -11.66 -11.34 0.55
CA GLN A 70 -10.92 -10.08 0.72
C GLN A 70 -11.21 -9.11 -0.42
N LEU A 71 -11.08 -9.56 -1.67
CA LEU A 71 -11.35 -8.73 -2.84
C LEU A 71 -12.80 -8.21 -2.83
N LYS A 72 -13.79 -9.07 -2.57
CA LYS A 72 -15.20 -8.66 -2.48
C LYS A 72 -15.40 -7.56 -1.42
N PHE A 73 -14.82 -7.72 -0.23
CA PHE A 73 -14.95 -6.70 0.81
C PHE A 73 -14.28 -5.39 0.41
N THR A 74 -13.07 -5.42 -0.15
CA THR A 74 -12.40 -4.21 -0.64
C THR A 74 -13.23 -3.51 -1.71
N PHE A 75 -13.78 -4.24 -2.68
CA PHE A 75 -14.62 -3.64 -3.72
C PHE A 75 -15.92 -3.06 -3.18
N ILE A 76 -16.62 -3.76 -2.28
CA ILE A 76 -17.86 -3.26 -1.67
C ILE A 76 -17.58 -1.99 -0.86
N ILE A 77 -16.53 -1.99 -0.04
CA ILE A 77 -16.15 -0.82 0.76
C ILE A 77 -15.81 0.36 -0.15
N LEU A 78 -14.98 0.17 -1.17
CA LEU A 78 -14.64 1.24 -2.11
C LEU A 78 -15.86 1.76 -2.87
N ALA A 79 -16.76 0.87 -3.30
CA ALA A 79 -17.99 1.24 -3.99
C ALA A 79 -18.93 2.09 -3.13
N ILE A 80 -18.85 1.98 -1.80
CA ILE A 80 -19.65 2.81 -0.87
C ILE A 80 -18.86 4.07 -0.46
N GLN A 81 -17.59 3.90 -0.08
CA GLN A 81 -16.74 4.95 0.48
C GLN A 81 -16.44 6.04 -0.55
N VAL A 82 -16.17 5.68 -1.81
CA VAL A 82 -15.82 6.66 -2.85
C VAL A 82 -17.03 7.58 -3.15
N PRO A 83 -18.24 7.07 -3.45
CA PRO A 83 -19.40 7.94 -3.65
C PRO A 83 -19.76 8.76 -2.43
N LEU A 84 -19.72 8.16 -1.23
CA LEU A 84 -20.01 8.88 0.02
C LEU A 84 -19.01 10.02 0.25
N GLY A 85 -17.71 9.76 0.07
CA GLY A 85 -16.65 10.76 0.20
C GLY A 85 -16.81 11.90 -0.81
N VAL A 86 -17.18 11.58 -2.06
CA VAL A 86 -17.47 12.60 -3.09
C VAL A 86 -18.72 13.42 -2.74
N ALA A 87 -19.79 12.77 -2.27
CA ALA A 87 -21.02 13.47 -1.87
C ALA A 87 -20.77 14.44 -0.70
N ILE A 88 -20.01 14.01 0.31
CA ILE A 88 -19.60 14.86 1.44
C ILE A 88 -18.73 16.03 0.95
N ALA A 89 -17.75 15.77 0.08
CA ALA A 89 -16.90 16.81 -0.47
C ALA A 89 -17.69 17.87 -1.27
N LEU A 90 -18.75 17.47 -1.98
CA LEU A 90 -19.65 18.38 -2.69
C LEU A 90 -20.57 19.18 -1.74
N ALA A 91 -20.99 18.58 -0.63
CA ALA A 91 -21.83 19.22 0.39
C ALA A 91 -21.06 20.14 1.35
N MET A 92 -19.72 20.07 1.37
CA MET A 92 -18.89 20.86 2.26
C MET A 92 -19.00 22.38 1.96
N PRO A 93 -19.25 23.22 2.97
CA PRO A 93 -19.38 24.66 2.78
C PRO A 93 -18.06 25.27 2.31
N ARG A 94 -18.05 25.84 1.10
CA ARG A 94 -16.81 26.38 0.50
C ARG A 94 -16.35 27.72 1.10
N LYS A 95 -17.20 28.40 1.90
CA LYS A 95 -16.93 29.73 2.49
C LYS A 95 -17.67 29.92 3.82
N GLY A 96 -17.09 30.75 4.69
CA GLY A 96 -17.69 31.18 5.96
C GLY A 96 -17.08 30.52 7.20
N PHE A 97 -17.48 31.00 8.39
CA PHE A 97 -17.02 30.49 9.69
C PHE A 97 -17.29 28.98 9.87
N TRP A 98 -18.40 28.49 9.31
CA TRP A 98 -18.78 27.08 9.31
C TRP A 98 -17.86 26.17 8.48
N ALA A 99 -17.08 26.72 7.54
CA ALA A 99 -16.07 25.96 6.80
C ALA A 99 -14.87 25.59 7.70
N SER A 100 -14.41 26.51 8.57
CA SER A 100 -13.36 26.22 9.55
C SER A 100 -13.80 25.20 10.59
N VAL A 101 -15.05 25.27 11.07
CA VAL A 101 -15.57 24.31 12.05
C VAL A 101 -15.71 22.91 11.43
N CYS A 102 -16.19 22.81 10.19
CA CYS A 102 -16.31 21.54 9.48
C CYS A 102 -14.95 20.90 9.13
N LEU A 103 -13.93 21.70 8.83
CA LEU A 103 -12.56 21.23 8.55
C LEU A 103 -11.79 20.80 9.80
N VAL A 104 -12.17 21.29 10.99
CA VAL A 104 -11.49 20.95 12.25
C VAL A 104 -12.13 19.74 12.94
N LEU A 105 -13.43 19.51 12.73
CA LEU A 105 -14.17 18.41 13.36
C LEU A 105 -14.20 17.11 12.54
N MET A 106 -13.90 17.15 11.24
CA MET A 106 -13.79 15.98 10.36
C MET A 106 -12.32 15.63 10.11
#